data_AF-A0A5B0FV68-F1
#
_entry.id   AF-A0A5B0FV68-F1
#
_cell.length_a   1.000
_cell.length_b   1.000
_cell.length_c   1.000
_cell.angle_alpha   90.00
_cell.angle_beta   90.00
_cell.angle_gamma   90.00
#
_symmetry.space_group_name_H-M   'P 1'
#
loop_
_entity.id
_entity.type
_entity.pdbx_description
1 polymer ?
#
loop_
_entity_poly.entity_id
_entity_poly.type
_entity_poly.pdbx_seq_one_letter_code
_entity_poly.pdbx_strand_id
1 'polypeptide(L)'
;TVVVSTQHAEGIDLENTLDPDIRRHVLQTVLEELGHETLDSSSTRVLVNPTGKFVLGGPMGDAGLTGRKIIVDTYGGWARHGGGA
;
A
#
# COMPACT_ATOMS: atom_id res chain seq x y z
N THR A 1 -12.03 -0.02 1.39
CA THR A 1 -10.97 0.56 2.24
C THR A 1 -9.64 0.41 1.54
N VAL A 2 -8.81 1.44 1.57
CA VAL A 2 -7.43 1.39 1.08
C VAL A 2 -6.50 1.65 2.25
N VAL A 3 -5.45 0.85 2.38
CA VAL A 3 -4.38 1.05 3.36
C VAL A 3 -3.07 1.23 2.62
N VAL A 4 -2.36 2.30 2.92
CA VAL A 4 -1.02 2.56 2.40
C VAL A 4 -0.09 2.71 3.59
N SER A 5 0.85 1.77 3.72
CA SER A 5 1.95 1.87 4.68
C SER A 5 3.24 2.02 3.89
N THR A 6 3.88 3.19 4.00
CA THR A 6 5.11 3.50 3.28
C THR A 6 6.19 3.98 4.24
N GLN A 7 7.43 3.57 3.98
CA GLN A 7 8.58 4.19 4.65
C GLN A 7 8.75 5.64 4.18
N HIS A 8 9.27 6.49 5.04
CA HIS A 8 9.51 7.90 4.76
C HIS A 8 10.73 8.43 5.52
N ALA A 9 11.24 9.58 5.10
CA ALA A 9 12.33 10.26 5.80
C ALA A 9 11.92 10.67 7.23
N GLU A 10 12.89 10.75 8.13
CA GLU A 10 12.67 11.29 9.47
C GLU A 10 12.21 12.75 9.39
N GLY A 11 11.33 13.15 10.31
CA GLY A 11 10.82 14.53 10.39
C GLY A 11 9.64 14.85 9.47
N ILE A 12 9.23 13.94 8.58
CA ILE A 12 8.01 14.11 7.79
C ILE A 12 6.76 14.10 8.70
N ASP A 13 5.89 15.09 8.51
CA ASP A 13 4.58 15.17 9.14
C ASP A 13 3.61 14.19 8.46
N LEU A 14 3.02 13.28 9.25
CA LEU A 14 2.12 12.25 8.72
C LEU A 14 0.77 12.82 8.29
N GLU A 15 0.24 13.80 9.02
CA GLU A 15 -1.11 14.32 8.82
C GLU A 15 -1.12 15.42 7.76
N ASN A 16 -0.15 16.34 7.82
CA ASN A 16 -0.15 17.53 6.97
C ASN A 16 0.69 17.39 5.69
N THR A 17 1.46 16.31 5.56
CA THR A 17 2.31 16.07 4.39
C THR A 17 2.08 14.68 3.82
N LEU A 18 2.39 13.62 4.57
CA LEU A 18 2.38 12.27 4.01
C LEU A 18 0.97 11.81 3.59
N ASP A 19 -0.04 11.94 4.44
CA ASP A 19 -1.42 11.55 4.13
C ASP A 19 -1.99 12.29 2.89
N PRO A 20 -1.96 13.64 2.81
CA PRO A 20 -2.46 14.34 1.63
C PRO A 20 -1.66 14.04 0.37
N ASP A 21 -0.33 13.88 0.46
CA ASP A 21 0.51 13.57 -0.69
C ASP A 21 0.22 12.16 -1.22
N ILE A 22 0.05 11.17 -0.35
CA ILE A 22 -0.33 9.80 -0.77
C ILE A 22 -1.71 9.79 -1.41
N ARG A 23 -2.68 10.54 -0.88
CA ARG A 23 -4.01 10.65 -1.50
C ARG A 23 -3.94 11.25 -2.90
N ARG A 24 -3.16 12.32 -3.06
CA ARG A 24 -3.07 13.07 -4.33
C ARG A 24 -2.22 12.36 -5.38
N HIS A 25 -1.02 11.92 -5.00
CA HIS A 25 -0.01 11.45 -5.95
C HIS A 25 -0.02 9.94 -6.16
N VAL A 26 -0.69 9.17 -5.29
CA VAL A 26 -0.79 7.72 -5.42
C VAL A 26 -2.24 7.32 -5.65
N LEU A 27 -3.12 7.58 -4.68
CA LEU A 27 -4.49 7.06 -4.74
C LEU A 27 -5.29 7.65 -5.89
N GLN A 28 -5.34 8.99 -5.99
CA GLN A 28 -6.09 9.68 -7.05
C GLN A 28 -5.56 9.29 -8.43
N THR A 29 -4.24 9.31 -8.63
CA THR A 29 -3.63 8.94 -9.91
C THR A 29 -3.97 7.51 -10.32
N VAL A 30 -3.87 6.54 -9.41
CA VAL A 30 -4.18 5.13 -9.72
C VAL A 30 -5.67 4.92 -9.99
N LEU A 31 -6.57 5.57 -9.24
CA LEU A 31 -8.01 5.46 -9.47
C LEU A 31 -8.44 6.09 -10.79
N GLU A 32 -7.88 7.25 -11.13
CA GLU A 32 -8.13 7.92 -12.41
C GLU A 32 -7.60 7.09 -13.60
N GLU A 33 -6.38 6.57 -13.48
CA GLU A 33 -5.76 5.72 -14.51
C GLU A 33 -6.53 4.41 -14.71
N LEU A 34 -7.03 3.80 -13.62
CA LEU A 34 -7.84 2.59 -13.70
C LEU A 34 -9.16 2.83 -14.47
N GLY A 35 -9.73 4.04 -14.38
CA GLY A 35 -10.91 4.44 -15.16
C GLY A 35 -12.12 3.52 -14.99
N HIS A 36 -12.28 2.90 -13.82
CA HIS A 36 -13.26 1.82 -13.63
C HIS A 36 -14.70 2.34 -13.57
N GLU A 37 -15.53 1.96 -14.54
CA GLU A 37 -16.86 2.54 -14.74
C GLU A 37 -17.84 2.34 -13.57
N THR A 38 -17.70 1.23 -12.83
CA THR A 38 -18.67 0.83 -11.80
C THR A 38 -18.10 0.83 -10.37
N LEU A 39 -16.84 1.21 -10.18
CA LEU A 39 -16.22 1.22 -8.86
C LEU A 39 -16.39 2.61 -8.24
N ASP A 40 -17.35 2.75 -7.33
CA ASP A 40 -17.54 4.00 -6.58
C ASP A 40 -16.49 4.12 -5.46
N SER A 41 -15.59 5.10 -5.59
CA SER A 41 -14.57 5.41 -4.61
C SER A 41 -14.90 6.60 -3.68
N SER A 42 -16.06 7.24 -3.82
CA SER A 42 -16.43 8.50 -3.14
C SER A 42 -16.43 8.41 -1.62
N SER A 43 -16.76 7.25 -1.06
CA SER A 43 -16.81 6.98 0.39
C SER A 43 -15.65 6.08 0.87
N THR A 44 -14.58 5.97 0.08
CA THR A 44 -13.45 5.09 0.41
C THR A 44 -12.77 5.54 1.69
N ARG A 45 -12.81 4.70 2.72
CA ARG A 45 -11.94 4.84 3.89
C ARG A 45 -10.49 4.61 3.47
N VAL A 46 -9.65 5.63 3.60
CA VAL A 46 -8.21 5.57 3.31
C VAL A 46 -7.44 5.73 4.62
N LEU A 47 -6.51 4.82 4.87
CA LEU A 47 -5.62 4.82 6.03
C LEU A 47 -4.17 4.91 5.54
N VAL A 48 -3.51 6.04 5.81
CA VAL A 48 -2.09 6.24 5.51
C VAL A 48 -1.30 6.09 6.79
N ASN A 49 -0.30 5.21 6.79
CA ASN A 49 0.56 4.89 7.94
C ASN A 49 -0.21 4.79 9.27
N PRO A 50 -1.26 3.95 9.39
CA PRO A 50 -2.14 3.94 10.56
C PRO A 50 -1.44 3.52 11.86
N THR A 51 -0.25 2.92 11.76
CA THR A 51 0.60 2.52 12.90
C THR A 51 1.60 3.61 13.31
N GLY A 52 1.53 4.80 12.70
CA GLY A 52 2.43 5.92 12.96
C GLY A 52 3.68 5.92 12.07
N LYS A 53 4.77 6.47 12.59
CA LYS A 53 6.01 6.72 11.83
C LYS A 53 6.62 5.41 11.32
N PHE A 54 7.09 5.42 10.08
CA PHE A 54 7.81 4.31 9.45
C PHE A 54 9.13 4.81 8.85
N VAL A 55 10.11 5.10 9.71
CA VAL A 55 11.41 5.65 9.29
C VAL A 55 12.43 4.54 8.99
N LEU A 56 12.41 3.46 9.79
CA LEU A 56 13.30 2.32 9.63
C LEU A 56 12.52 1.12 9.09
N GLY A 57 13.08 0.45 8.09
CA GLY A 57 12.61 -0.87 7.70
C GLY A 57 13.49 -1.51 6.64
N GLY A 58 12.90 -2.35 5.78
CA GLY A 58 13.68 -3.26 4.95
C GLY A 58 14.38 -4.32 5.82
N PRO A 59 15.53 -4.88 5.38
CA PRO A 59 16.23 -5.94 6.12
C PRO A 59 16.72 -5.55 7.52
N MET A 60 16.77 -4.25 7.84
CA MET A 60 17.14 -3.76 9.16
C MET A 60 16.09 -4.12 10.22
N GLY A 61 14.81 -4.21 9.83
CA GLY A 61 13.69 -4.45 10.75
C GLY A 61 12.95 -5.77 10.52
N ASP A 62 13.37 -6.57 9.54
CA ASP A 62 12.73 -7.84 9.18
C ASP A 62 13.72 -8.76 8.44
N ALA A 63 13.41 -10.05 8.32
CA ALA A 63 14.16 -11.00 7.51
C ALA A 63 13.35 -11.40 6.27
N GLY A 64 13.87 -11.05 5.09
CA GLY A 64 13.31 -11.48 3.81
C GLY A 64 13.87 -12.83 3.36
N LEU A 65 13.01 -13.73 2.86
CA LEU A 65 13.42 -14.95 2.18
C LEU A 65 12.74 -15.04 0.80
N THR A 66 13.44 -15.64 -0.16
CA THR A 66 12.90 -15.94 -1.49
C THR A 66 11.63 -16.79 -1.38
N GLY A 67 10.64 -16.52 -2.22
CA GLY A 67 9.40 -17.31 -2.27
C GLY A 67 8.40 -17.07 -1.14
N ARG A 68 8.54 -15.97 -0.37
CA ARG A 68 7.64 -15.66 0.75
C ARG A 68 6.50 -14.71 0.40
N LYS A 69 6.26 -14.45 -0.89
CA LYS A 69 5.19 -13.56 -1.40
C LYS A 69 4.36 -14.16 -2.55
N ILE A 70 4.36 -15.48 -2.72
CA ILE A 70 3.73 -16.20 -3.86
C ILE A 70 2.25 -15.88 -4.14
N ILE A 71 1.47 -15.47 -3.14
CA ILE A 71 0.07 -15.06 -3.35
C ILE A 71 -0.04 -13.61 -3.84
N VAL A 72 0.90 -12.75 -3.43
CA VAL A 72 1.04 -11.38 -3.97
C VAL A 72 1.54 -11.45 -5.41
N ASP A 73 2.45 -12.38 -5.71
CA ASP A 73 3.02 -12.56 -7.06
C ASP A 73 1.99 -13.07 -8.09
N THR A 74 0.84 -13.58 -7.63
CA THR A 74 -0.17 -14.20 -8.49
C THR A 74 -1.50 -13.46 -8.43
N TYR A 75 -2.54 -14.08 -7.87
CA TYR A 75 -3.92 -13.60 -7.99
C TYR A 75 -4.46 -12.96 -6.72
N GLY A 76 -3.59 -12.56 -5.79
CA GLY A 76 -3.99 -11.86 -4.56
C GLY A 76 -4.94 -12.66 -3.67
N GLY A 77 -4.93 -14.00 -3.78
CA GLY A 77 -5.84 -14.89 -3.06
C GLY A 77 -7.19 -15.13 -3.76
N TRP A 78 -7.44 -14.51 -4.91
CA TRP A 78 -8.67 -14.70 -5.68
C TRP A 78 -8.75 -16.09 -6.32
N ALA A 79 -7.61 -16.66 -6.73
CA ALA A 79 -7.53 -17.97 -7.38
C ALA A 79 -6.73 -18.99 -6.55
N ARG A 80 -6.90 -20.27 -6.88
CA ARG A 80 -6.13 -21.38 -6.29
C ARG A 80 -4.67 -21.33 -6.76
N HIS A 81 -3.75 -21.72 -5.88
CA HIS A 81 -2.31 -21.72 -6.14
C HIS A 81 -1.70 -23.10 -5.90
N GLY A 82 -0.79 -23.55 -6.78
CA GLY A 82 -0.22 -24.91 -6.76
C GLY A 82 0.94 -25.13 -5.79
N GLY A 83 1.45 -24.07 -5.16
CA GLY A 83 2.41 -24.15 -4.05
C GLY A 83 3.90 -23.94 -4.40
N GLY A 84 4.23 -23.59 -5.65
CA GLY A 84 5.59 -23.22 -6.05
C GLY A 84 5.94 -21.77 -5.73
N ALA A 85 7.23 -21.49 -5.52
CA ALA A 85 7.78 -20.16 -5.37
C ALA A 85 8.75 -19.83 -6.51
#